data_AF-A0A2N3DKF4-F1
#
_entry.id   AF-A0A2N3DKF4-F1
#
_cell.length_a   1.000
_cell.length_b   1.000
_cell.length_c   1.000
_cell.angle_alpha   90.00
_cell.angle_beta   90.00
_cell.angle_gamma   90.00
#
_symmetry.space_group_name_H-M   'P 1'
#
loop_
_entity.id
_entity.type
_entity.pdbx_description
1 polymer ?
#
loop_
_entity_poly.entity_id
_entity_poly.type
_entity_poly.pdbx_seq_one_letter_code
_entity_poly.pdbx_strand_id
1 'polypeptide(L)'
;MRWSSVAALLLALPGAAQAQGLSCALPDRIPVPRAEQPRRGESVRTPPVTGYMLSLSWSPQHCATVRNPKDARDGFQCAGGNRFGWVLHGLWPESDGPAFPQWCRPARIVPQEVLKKHMCMSPSTQLLQRQWAKHGTCMSPHPAAYFRAAEILFRAVRFPDMQALAAAPRTAGDIRRAFAAVNPGVTEP
;
A
#
# COMPACT_ATOMS: atom_id res chain seq x y z
N MET A 1 47.53 -47.66 25.45
CA MET A 1 46.47 -46.63 25.44
C MET A 1 46.92 -45.49 24.55
N ARG A 2 46.35 -45.38 23.34
CA ARG A 2 46.58 -44.25 22.42
C ARG A 2 45.20 -43.70 22.07
N TRP A 3 44.87 -42.52 22.58
CA TRP A 3 43.61 -41.84 22.32
C TRP A 3 43.66 -41.20 20.93
N SER A 4 42.80 -41.68 20.04
CA SER A 4 42.54 -41.02 18.75
C SER A 4 41.60 -39.85 18.99
N SER A 5 42.10 -38.63 18.89
CA SER A 5 41.29 -37.41 18.90
C SER A 5 40.56 -37.29 17.56
N VAL A 6 39.25 -37.54 17.56
CA VAL A 6 38.37 -37.24 16.43
C VAL A 6 38.05 -35.74 16.50
N ALA A 7 38.60 -34.97 15.57
CA ALA A 7 38.22 -33.57 15.40
C ALA A 7 36.85 -33.49 14.72
N ALA A 8 35.83 -33.09 15.47
CA ALA A 8 34.50 -32.82 14.92
C ALA A 8 34.53 -31.48 14.17
N LEU A 9 34.48 -31.54 12.84
CA LEU A 9 34.23 -30.36 12.00
C LEU A 9 32.76 -29.96 12.16
N LEU A 10 32.49 -28.90 12.94
CA LEU A 10 31.19 -28.25 12.97
C LEU A 10 31.03 -27.42 11.68
N LEU A 11 30.35 -27.99 10.68
CA LEU A 11 29.87 -27.25 9.52
C LEU A 11 28.80 -26.25 10.00
N ALA A 12 29.17 -24.97 10.11
CA ALA A 12 28.22 -23.89 10.27
C ALA A 12 27.38 -23.80 8.99
N LEU A 13 26.19 -24.38 9.01
CA LEU A 13 25.19 -24.14 7.98
C LEU A 13 24.85 -22.65 8.03
N PRO A 14 25.02 -21.89 6.93
CA PRO A 14 24.54 -20.52 6.90
C PRO A 14 23.04 -20.58 7.12
N GLY A 15 22.58 -20.05 8.25
CA GLY A 15 21.16 -19.89 8.52
C GLY A 15 20.58 -19.13 7.34
N ALA A 16 19.71 -19.76 6.57
CA ALA A 16 18.93 -19.06 5.56
C ALA A 16 18.15 -17.99 6.31
N ALA A 17 18.64 -16.75 6.26
CA ALA A 17 17.86 -15.59 6.64
C ALA A 17 16.63 -15.66 5.74
N GLN A 18 15.50 -16.08 6.31
CA GLN A 18 14.23 -16.05 5.61
C GLN A 18 13.91 -14.58 5.41
N ALA A 19 14.39 -13.99 4.32
CA ALA A 19 13.79 -12.81 3.76
C ALA A 19 12.36 -13.24 3.44
N GLN A 20 11.42 -12.95 4.35
CA GLN A 20 10.01 -13.11 4.07
C GLN A 20 9.68 -12.09 2.99
N GLY A 21 9.91 -12.50 1.75
CA GLY A 21 9.68 -11.67 0.57
C GLY A 21 8.23 -11.22 0.54
N LEU A 22 8.01 -10.05 -0.03
CA LEU A 22 6.66 -9.59 -0.33
C LEU A 22 5.99 -10.63 -1.23
N SER A 23 4.77 -11.01 -0.89
CA SER A 23 3.99 -12.02 -1.61
C SER A 23 2.56 -11.55 -1.81
N CYS A 24 2.05 -11.72 -3.02
CA CYS A 24 0.65 -11.48 -3.34
C CYS A 24 0.14 -12.56 -4.29
N ALA A 25 -0.71 -13.45 -3.77
CA ALA A 25 -1.48 -14.40 -4.53
C ALA A 25 -2.95 -13.93 -4.54
N LEU A 26 -3.44 -13.54 -5.72
CA LEU A 26 -4.84 -13.15 -5.89
C LEU A 26 -5.73 -14.40 -5.84
N PRO A 27 -6.84 -14.39 -5.08
CA PRO A 27 -7.82 -15.46 -5.14
C PRO A 27 -8.55 -15.45 -6.49
N ASP A 28 -9.17 -16.57 -6.84
CA ASP A 28 -10.00 -16.68 -8.04
C ASP A 28 -11.14 -15.66 -8.01
N ARG A 29 -11.80 -15.54 -6.86
CA ARG A 29 -12.87 -14.58 -6.59
C ARG A 29 -12.41 -13.57 -5.54
N ILE A 30 -12.69 -12.30 -5.80
CA ILE A 30 -12.44 -11.21 -4.86
C ILE A 30 -13.79 -10.70 -4.32
N PRO A 31 -13.84 -10.13 -3.11
CA PRO A 31 -15.07 -9.58 -2.57
C PRO A 31 -15.60 -8.42 -3.42
N VAL A 32 -16.89 -8.44 -3.74
CA VAL A 32 -17.57 -7.31 -4.38
C VAL A 32 -17.67 -6.16 -3.36
N PRO A 33 -17.11 -4.97 -3.64
CA PRO A 33 -17.19 -3.86 -2.69
C PRO A 33 -18.61 -3.31 -2.65
N ARG A 34 -18.93 -2.58 -1.58
CA ARG A 34 -20.15 -1.78 -1.49
C ARG A 34 -19.95 -0.46 -2.21
N ALA A 35 -21.03 0.06 -2.80
CA ALA A 35 -21.02 1.38 -3.42
C ALA A 35 -20.67 2.44 -2.36
N GLU A 36 -19.91 3.45 -2.78
CA GLU A 36 -19.41 4.50 -1.91
C GLU A 36 -20.09 5.82 -2.28
N GLN A 37 -20.50 6.54 -1.25
CA GLN A 37 -21.12 7.86 -1.33
C GLN A 37 -20.54 8.74 -0.20
N PRO A 38 -20.64 10.07 -0.32
CA PRO A 38 -20.27 10.97 0.77
C PRO A 38 -20.98 10.57 2.07
N ARG A 39 -20.22 10.37 3.14
CA ARG A 39 -20.79 10.11 4.47
C ARG A 39 -21.30 11.43 5.08
N ARG A 40 -22.11 11.33 6.14
CA ARG A 40 -22.52 12.50 6.93
C ARG A 40 -21.28 13.31 7.34
N GLY A 41 -21.23 14.60 6.96
CA GLY A 41 -20.10 15.50 7.21
C GLY A 41 -19.08 15.58 6.06
N GLU A 42 -19.18 14.76 5.03
CA GLU A 42 -18.44 14.91 3.78
C GLU A 42 -19.27 15.68 2.75
N SER A 43 -18.66 16.61 2.02
CA SER A 43 -19.30 17.40 0.97
C SER A 43 -18.74 17.07 -0.41
N VAL A 44 -19.56 17.23 -1.45
CA VAL A 44 -19.07 17.25 -2.85
C VAL A 44 -18.31 18.56 -3.06
N ARG A 45 -17.07 18.46 -3.56
CA ARG A 45 -16.21 19.62 -3.82
C ARG A 45 -15.46 19.44 -5.13
N THR A 46 -15.47 20.48 -5.96
CA THR A 46 -14.83 20.49 -7.28
C THR A 46 -13.97 21.74 -7.54
N PRO A 47 -13.07 22.15 -6.62
CA PRO A 47 -12.12 23.21 -6.94
C PRO A 47 -11.15 22.75 -8.04
N PRO A 48 -10.43 23.69 -8.68
CA PRO A 48 -9.37 23.34 -9.61
C PRO A 48 -8.32 22.43 -8.96
N VAL A 49 -7.91 21.39 -9.68
CA VAL A 49 -6.80 20.53 -9.28
C VAL A 49 -5.49 21.27 -9.57
N THR A 50 -4.68 21.48 -8.54
CA THR A 50 -3.36 22.16 -8.68
C THR A 50 -2.19 21.22 -8.38
N GLY A 51 -2.47 20.07 -7.78
CA GLY A 51 -1.45 19.06 -7.50
C GLY A 51 -2.04 17.68 -7.23
N TYR A 52 -1.17 16.74 -6.92
CA TYR A 52 -1.56 15.38 -6.56
C TYR A 52 -0.72 14.88 -5.38
N MET A 53 -1.37 14.18 -4.46
CA MET A 53 -0.70 13.46 -3.39
C MET A 53 -0.84 11.95 -3.59
N LEU A 54 0.29 11.25 -3.65
CA LEU A 54 0.33 9.80 -3.63
C LEU A 54 0.44 9.31 -2.18
N SER A 55 -0.66 8.79 -1.64
CA SER A 55 -0.74 8.31 -0.27
C SER A 55 -0.40 6.82 -0.19
N LEU A 56 0.52 6.46 0.71
CA LEU A 56 1.03 5.11 0.90
C LEU A 56 0.78 4.66 2.33
N SER A 57 0.61 3.35 2.54
CA SER A 57 0.44 2.77 3.87
C SER A 57 1.45 1.64 4.09
N TRP A 58 1.95 1.53 5.32
CA TRP A 58 2.86 0.46 5.73
C TRP A 58 2.07 -0.71 6.31
N SER A 59 1.95 -1.80 5.54
CA SER A 59 1.09 -2.92 5.89
C SER A 59 1.47 -3.62 7.20
N PRO A 60 2.76 -3.84 7.53
CA PRO A 60 3.13 -4.48 8.79
C PRO A 60 2.60 -3.72 10.01
N GLN A 61 2.69 -2.38 10.02
CA GLN A 61 2.15 -1.58 11.12
C GLN A 61 0.61 -1.60 11.14
N HIS A 62 -0.04 -1.49 9.97
CA HIS A 62 -1.50 -1.64 9.89
C HIS A 62 -1.95 -2.97 10.48
N CYS A 63 -1.40 -4.08 9.98
CA CYS A 63 -1.77 -5.44 10.39
C CYS A 63 -1.46 -5.73 11.86
N ALA A 64 -0.41 -5.15 12.44
CA ALA A 64 -0.11 -5.26 13.87
C ALA A 64 -1.21 -4.63 14.76
N THR A 65 -1.98 -3.68 14.22
CA THR A 65 -3.05 -2.98 14.96
C THR A 65 -4.46 -3.46 14.64
N VAL A 66 -4.60 -4.38 13.68
CA VAL A 66 -5.91 -4.93 13.31
C VAL A 66 -6.37 -5.91 14.38
N ARG A 67 -7.54 -5.63 14.98
CA ARG A 67 -8.15 -6.48 16.03
C ARG A 67 -8.47 -7.90 15.55
N ASN A 68 -8.98 -8.04 14.32
CA ASN A 68 -9.28 -9.33 13.72
C ASN A 68 -8.76 -9.40 12.29
N PRO A 69 -7.53 -9.91 12.08
CA PRO A 69 -6.87 -9.90 10.77
C PRO A 69 -7.56 -10.82 9.76
N LYS A 70 -8.49 -11.69 10.18
CA LYS A 70 -9.23 -12.61 9.30
C LYS A 70 -10.55 -12.03 8.78
N ASP A 71 -10.98 -10.85 9.26
CA ASP A 71 -12.21 -10.23 8.79
C ASP A 71 -12.12 -9.85 7.31
N ALA A 72 -13.26 -9.79 6.63
CA ALA A 72 -13.34 -9.51 5.19
C ALA A 72 -12.63 -8.22 4.75
N ARG A 73 -12.48 -7.26 5.66
CA ARG A 73 -11.77 -5.99 5.41
C ARG A 73 -10.27 -6.18 5.23
N ASP A 74 -9.64 -6.97 6.10
CA ASP A 74 -8.19 -7.01 6.29
C ASP A 74 -7.60 -8.41 5.97
N GLY A 75 -8.45 -9.43 5.80
CA GLY A 75 -8.05 -10.83 5.54
C GLY A 75 -7.07 -11.01 4.40
N PHE A 76 -7.26 -10.29 3.30
CA PHE A 76 -6.38 -10.38 2.14
C PHE A 76 -5.00 -9.75 2.40
N GLN A 77 -4.93 -8.70 3.22
CA GLN A 77 -3.70 -7.94 3.52
C GLN A 77 -2.93 -8.52 4.71
N CYS A 78 -3.64 -8.98 5.74
CA CYS A 78 -3.11 -9.24 7.07
C CYS A 78 -3.18 -10.71 7.51
N ALA A 79 -3.84 -11.58 6.74
CA ALA A 79 -3.94 -13.01 7.04
C ALA A 79 -3.50 -13.89 5.86
N GLY A 80 -3.34 -15.18 6.13
CA GLY A 80 -2.99 -16.18 5.12
C GLY A 80 -1.53 -16.09 4.65
N GLY A 81 -1.29 -16.38 3.37
CA GLY A 81 0.04 -16.46 2.76
C GLY A 81 0.57 -15.16 2.14
N ASN A 82 -0.25 -14.11 2.05
CA ASN A 82 0.17 -12.83 1.49
C ASN A 82 1.00 -12.03 2.50
N ARG A 83 2.01 -11.32 2.01
CA ARG A 83 2.90 -10.46 2.79
C ARG A 83 3.10 -9.15 2.03
N PHE A 84 2.61 -8.06 2.60
CA PHE A 84 2.73 -6.73 2.00
C PHE A 84 3.69 -5.85 2.80
N GLY A 85 4.38 -4.97 2.09
CA GLY A 85 5.17 -3.89 2.66
C GLY A 85 4.40 -2.58 2.49
N TRP A 86 5.00 -1.64 1.77
CA TRP A 86 4.30 -0.45 1.31
C TRP A 86 3.22 -0.82 0.30
N VAL A 87 2.03 -0.29 0.52
CA VAL A 87 0.88 -0.43 -0.38
C VAL A 87 0.34 0.95 -0.73
N LEU A 88 -0.29 1.05 -1.89
CA LEU A 88 -0.99 2.27 -2.28
C LEU A 88 -2.23 2.42 -1.42
N HIS A 89 -2.31 3.51 -0.68
CA HIS A 89 -3.55 3.95 -0.07
C HIS A 89 -4.40 4.67 -1.11
N GLY A 90 -3.85 5.59 -1.90
CA GLY A 90 -4.55 6.18 -3.05
C GLY A 90 -3.80 7.35 -3.71
N LEU A 91 -4.31 7.79 -4.86
CA LEU A 91 -3.87 8.99 -5.55
C LEU A 91 -4.95 10.07 -5.38
N TRP A 92 -4.60 11.19 -4.76
CA TRP A 92 -5.55 12.22 -4.37
C TRP A 92 -5.27 13.51 -5.13
N PRO A 93 -6.26 14.06 -5.85
CA PRO A 93 -6.14 15.40 -6.40
C PRO A 93 -6.18 16.42 -5.26
N GLU A 94 -5.29 17.40 -5.31
CA GLU A 94 -5.15 18.46 -4.33
C GLU A 94 -5.45 19.82 -4.96
N SER A 95 -5.67 20.81 -4.10
CA SER A 95 -5.88 22.22 -4.47
C SER A 95 -5.00 23.12 -3.60
N ASP A 96 -4.71 24.33 -4.04
CA ASP A 96 -3.90 25.29 -3.27
C ASP A 96 -4.60 25.77 -1.97
N GLY A 97 -5.91 25.62 -1.89
CA GLY A 97 -6.72 25.94 -0.71
C GLY A 97 -6.96 24.75 0.22
N PRO A 98 -7.60 24.98 1.39
CA PRO A 98 -7.87 23.95 2.40
C PRO A 98 -8.86 22.86 1.95
N ALA A 99 -9.44 22.99 0.76
CA ALA A 99 -10.54 22.18 0.28
C ALA A 99 -10.14 21.39 -0.97
N PHE A 100 -9.61 20.17 -0.79
CA PHE A 100 -9.32 19.29 -1.93
C PHE A 100 -10.60 18.84 -2.66
N PRO A 101 -10.52 18.56 -3.99
CA PRO A 101 -11.60 17.94 -4.76
C PRO A 101 -11.97 16.57 -4.21
N GLN A 102 -13.26 16.33 -4.02
CA GLN A 102 -13.77 15.04 -3.58
C GLN A 102 -15.20 14.80 -4.06
N TRP A 103 -15.53 13.52 -4.27
CA TRP A 103 -16.88 13.07 -4.64
C TRP A 103 -17.44 13.73 -5.90
N CYS A 104 -16.57 14.12 -6.83
CA CYS A 104 -16.92 14.99 -7.96
C CYS A 104 -18.00 14.41 -8.90
N ARG A 105 -18.18 13.08 -8.92
CA ARG A 105 -19.27 12.41 -9.65
C ARG A 105 -19.76 11.18 -8.86
N PRO A 106 -21.03 10.76 -9.03
CA PRO A 106 -21.49 9.49 -8.50
C PRO A 106 -20.64 8.32 -9.01
N ALA A 107 -20.19 7.47 -8.10
CA ALA A 107 -19.36 6.32 -8.43
C ALA A 107 -20.20 5.04 -8.48
N ARG A 108 -20.24 4.39 -9.65
CA ARG A 108 -20.66 2.99 -9.74
C ARG A 108 -19.60 2.09 -9.12
N ILE A 109 -19.98 0.83 -8.88
CA ILE A 109 -19.03 -0.22 -8.50
C ILE A 109 -17.93 -0.31 -9.56
N VAL A 110 -16.68 -0.28 -9.11
CA VAL A 110 -15.51 -0.49 -9.97
C VAL A 110 -15.60 -1.92 -10.53
N PRO A 111 -15.41 -2.10 -11.85
CA PRO A 111 -15.42 -3.43 -12.44
C PRO A 111 -14.43 -4.39 -11.78
N GLN A 112 -14.82 -5.67 -11.65
CA GLN A 112 -14.06 -6.67 -10.89
C GLN A 112 -12.66 -6.92 -11.46
N GLU A 113 -12.52 -6.88 -12.77
CA GLU A 113 -11.26 -7.02 -13.49
C GLU A 113 -10.29 -5.87 -13.19
N VAL A 114 -10.81 -4.65 -13.03
CA VAL A 114 -10.01 -3.48 -12.63
C VAL A 114 -9.58 -3.66 -11.17
N LEU A 115 -10.49 -4.04 -10.28
CA LEU A 115 -10.16 -4.29 -8.87
C LEU A 115 -9.08 -5.37 -8.73
N LYS A 116 -9.28 -6.54 -9.36
CA LYS A 116 -8.37 -7.68 -9.29
C LYS A 116 -6.95 -7.30 -9.74
N LYS A 117 -6.83 -6.53 -10.83
CA LYS A 117 -5.55 -6.05 -11.36
C LYS A 117 -4.76 -5.20 -10.35
N HIS A 118 -5.44 -4.43 -9.51
CA HIS A 118 -4.80 -3.47 -8.61
C HIS A 118 -4.70 -3.94 -7.15
N MET A 119 -5.24 -5.13 -6.82
CA MET A 119 -5.25 -5.64 -5.45
C MET A 119 -3.86 -5.94 -4.86
N CYS A 120 -2.88 -6.31 -5.68
CA CYS A 120 -1.50 -6.50 -5.16
C CYS A 120 -0.78 -5.18 -4.85
N MET A 121 -1.32 -4.05 -5.32
CA MET A 121 -0.84 -2.71 -4.99
C MET A 121 -1.64 -2.10 -3.84
N SER A 122 -2.95 -2.35 -3.78
CA SER A 122 -3.86 -1.86 -2.74
C SER A 122 -4.76 -3.01 -2.27
N PRO A 123 -4.43 -3.70 -1.16
CA PRO A 123 -4.96 -5.02 -0.81
C PRO A 123 -6.35 -5.00 -0.17
N SER A 124 -7.28 -4.23 -0.73
CA SER A 124 -8.68 -4.20 -0.32
C SER A 124 -9.59 -3.68 -1.44
N THR A 125 -10.58 -4.46 -1.85
CA THR A 125 -11.55 -4.04 -2.88
C THR A 125 -12.41 -2.87 -2.40
N GLN A 126 -12.76 -2.84 -1.11
CA GLN A 126 -13.50 -1.72 -0.53
C GLN A 126 -12.65 -0.45 -0.47
N LEU A 127 -11.36 -0.56 -0.16
CA LEU A 127 -10.45 0.60 -0.23
C LEU A 127 -10.38 1.12 -1.66
N LEU A 128 -10.09 0.27 -2.65
CA LEU A 128 -10.07 0.67 -4.07
C LEU A 128 -11.37 1.39 -4.47
N GLN A 129 -12.54 0.84 -4.13
CA GLN A 129 -13.83 1.50 -4.39
C GLN A 129 -13.94 2.88 -3.72
N ARG A 130 -13.51 3.02 -2.46
CA ARG A 130 -13.51 4.29 -1.73
C ARG A 130 -12.61 5.32 -2.40
N GLN A 131 -11.41 4.92 -2.81
CA GLN A 131 -10.46 5.83 -3.45
C GLN A 131 -10.93 6.30 -4.81
N TRP A 132 -11.52 5.39 -5.59
CA TRP A 132 -12.18 5.76 -6.83
C TRP A 132 -13.31 6.77 -6.57
N ALA A 133 -14.24 6.45 -5.68
CA ALA A 133 -15.44 7.26 -5.47
C ALA A 133 -15.15 8.63 -4.85
N LYS A 134 -14.20 8.70 -3.93
CA LYS A 134 -13.85 9.95 -3.25
C LYS A 134 -12.88 10.80 -4.08
N HIS A 135 -11.88 10.20 -4.71
CA HIS A 135 -10.78 10.94 -5.35
C HIS A 135 -10.71 10.72 -6.86
N GLY A 136 -10.84 9.47 -7.32
CA GLY A 136 -10.70 9.14 -8.74
C GLY A 136 -11.77 9.76 -9.64
N THR A 137 -13.00 9.91 -9.15
CA THR A 137 -14.09 10.60 -9.89
C THR A 137 -13.81 12.08 -10.11
N CYS A 138 -12.80 12.67 -9.48
CA CYS A 138 -12.36 14.04 -9.73
C CYS A 138 -11.30 14.13 -10.83
N MET A 139 -10.69 13.00 -11.21
CA MET A 139 -9.57 12.95 -12.14
C MET A 139 -9.94 12.33 -13.50
N SER A 140 -10.89 11.40 -13.52
CA SER A 140 -11.27 10.69 -14.75
C SER A 140 -12.72 10.21 -14.71
N PRO A 141 -13.43 10.11 -15.85
CA PRO A 141 -14.71 9.40 -15.91
C PRO A 141 -14.54 7.87 -15.87
N HIS A 142 -13.31 7.36 -16.00
CA HIS A 142 -13.05 5.92 -16.09
C HIS A 142 -12.17 5.42 -14.93
N PRO A 143 -12.63 4.46 -14.12
CA PRO A 143 -11.85 3.94 -13.00
C PRO A 143 -10.53 3.30 -13.44
N ALA A 144 -10.52 2.60 -14.58
CA ALA A 144 -9.31 1.99 -15.12
C ALA A 144 -8.19 3.02 -15.42
N ALA A 145 -8.55 4.22 -15.89
CA ALA A 145 -7.59 5.28 -16.15
C ALA A 145 -7.02 5.85 -14.84
N TYR A 146 -7.87 6.07 -13.83
CA TYR A 146 -7.45 6.50 -12.50
C TYR A 146 -6.46 5.51 -11.87
N PHE A 147 -6.80 4.22 -11.82
CA PHE A 147 -5.91 3.24 -11.20
C PHE A 147 -4.64 2.97 -12.00
N ARG A 148 -4.67 3.09 -13.34
CA ARG A 148 -3.46 3.05 -14.17
C ARG A 148 -2.51 4.19 -13.82
N ALA A 149 -3.00 5.41 -13.66
CA ALA A 149 -2.17 6.55 -13.25
C ALA A 149 -1.57 6.33 -11.85
N ALA A 150 -2.38 5.85 -10.91
CA ALA A 150 -1.92 5.54 -9.55
C ALA A 150 -0.87 4.41 -9.53
N GLU A 151 -1.04 3.38 -10.37
CA GLU A 151 -0.08 2.27 -10.53
C GLU A 151 1.26 2.75 -11.10
N ILE A 152 1.23 3.64 -12.11
CA ILE A 152 2.45 4.22 -12.68
C ILE A 152 3.23 4.97 -11.61
N LEU A 153 2.56 5.84 -10.84
CA LEU A 153 3.20 6.61 -9.77
C LEU A 153 3.72 5.72 -8.64
N PHE A 154 2.91 4.76 -8.19
CA PHE A 154 3.33 3.81 -7.14
C PHE A 154 4.57 3.02 -7.55
N ARG A 155 4.66 2.55 -8.80
CA ARG A 155 5.83 1.80 -9.30
C ARG A 155 7.06 2.66 -9.51
N ALA A 156 6.91 3.97 -9.68
CA ALA A 156 8.03 4.88 -9.78
C ALA A 156 8.71 5.15 -8.42
N VAL A 157 7.97 4.97 -7.31
CA VAL A 157 8.51 5.12 -5.96
C VAL A 157 9.49 3.99 -5.64
N ARG A 158 10.68 4.36 -5.19
CA ARG A 158 11.66 3.45 -4.63
C ARG A 158 11.50 3.41 -3.12
N PHE A 159 11.40 2.22 -2.55
CA PHE A 159 11.25 2.05 -1.11
C PHE A 159 12.60 1.72 -0.48
N PRO A 160 12.99 2.38 0.62
CA PRO A 160 14.19 2.00 1.36
C PRO A 160 14.04 0.60 1.95
N ASP A 161 15.15 0.00 2.38
CA ASP A 161 15.13 -1.25 3.13
C ASP A 161 14.45 -1.04 4.49
N MET A 162 13.16 -1.35 4.53
CA MET A 162 12.35 -1.20 5.72
C MET A 162 12.69 -2.23 6.81
N GLN A 163 13.28 -3.38 6.45
CA GLN A 163 13.72 -4.36 7.44
C GLN A 163 14.92 -3.82 8.21
N ALA A 164 15.89 -3.24 7.51
CA ALA A 164 17.03 -2.56 8.13
C ALA A 164 16.60 -1.33 8.94
N LEU A 165 15.65 -0.54 8.43
CA LEU A 165 15.13 0.63 9.16
C LEU A 165 14.40 0.22 10.44
N ALA A 166 13.57 -0.84 10.39
CA ALA A 166 12.79 -1.31 11.53
C ALA A 166 13.60 -2.08 12.60
N ALA A 167 14.89 -2.37 12.35
CA ALA A 167 15.75 -3.09 13.28
C ALA A 167 16.06 -2.32 14.59
N ALA A 168 15.76 -1.02 14.65
CA ALA A 168 15.91 -0.18 15.83
C ALA A 168 14.84 0.92 15.83
N PRO A 169 14.57 1.57 16.99
CA PRO A 169 13.70 2.75 17.03
C PRO A 169 14.19 3.83 16.06
N ARG A 170 13.26 4.37 15.26
CA ARG A 170 13.53 5.43 14.28
C ARG A 170 12.67 6.65 14.53
N THR A 171 13.22 7.82 14.20
CA THR A 171 12.43 9.05 14.10
C THR A 171 11.77 9.14 12.72
N ALA A 172 10.76 10.00 12.60
CA ALA A 172 10.19 10.32 11.28
C ALA A 172 11.26 10.92 10.33
N GLY A 173 12.24 11.67 10.88
CA GLY A 173 13.35 12.22 10.10
C GLY A 173 14.23 11.16 9.47
N ASP A 174 14.52 10.08 10.20
CA ASP A 174 15.31 8.95 9.67
C ASP A 174 14.61 8.28 8.46
N ILE A 175 13.29 8.12 8.55
CA ILE A 175 12.49 7.55 7.45
C ILE A 175 12.50 8.48 6.24
N ARG A 176 12.34 9.80 6.45
CA ARG A 176 12.40 10.80 5.37
C ARG A 176 13.75 10.80 4.67
N ARG A 177 14.85 10.75 5.41
CA ARG A 177 16.21 10.64 4.85
C ARG A 177 16.39 9.39 4.01
N ALA A 178 16.02 8.24 4.56
CA ALA A 178 16.15 6.98 3.85
C ALA A 178 15.30 6.94 2.57
N PHE A 179 14.10 7.55 2.61
CA PHE A 179 13.25 7.68 1.43
C PHE A 179 13.85 8.63 0.39
N ALA A 180 14.30 9.83 0.77
CA ALA A 180 14.91 10.81 -0.13
C ALA A 180 16.18 10.25 -0.78
N ALA A 181 17.02 9.53 -0.01
CA ALA A 181 18.27 8.95 -0.49
C ALA A 181 18.08 7.97 -1.67
N VAL A 182 16.91 7.32 -1.77
CA VAL A 182 16.64 6.36 -2.85
C VAL A 182 15.71 6.92 -3.93
N ASN A 183 15.10 8.10 -3.75
CA ASN A 183 14.17 8.72 -4.71
C ASN A 183 14.74 10.05 -5.26
N PRO A 184 15.36 10.04 -6.45
CA PRO A 184 15.86 11.27 -7.08
C PRO A 184 14.76 12.33 -7.25
N GLY A 185 15.09 13.58 -6.96
CA GLY A 185 14.14 14.71 -7.04
C GLY A 185 13.26 14.91 -5.80
N VAL A 186 13.34 14.01 -4.80
CA VAL A 186 12.73 14.23 -3.49
C VAL A 186 13.79 14.81 -2.54
N THR A 187 13.58 16.02 -2.07
CA THR A 187 14.46 16.67 -1.08
C THR A 187 14.00 16.35 0.35
N GLU A 188 14.95 16.19 1.28
CA GLU A 188 14.63 16.12 2.71
C GLU A 188 14.05 17.48 3.15
N PRO A 189 12.90 17.50 3.86
CA PRO A 189 12.41 18.73 4.50
C PRO A 189 13.17 19.05 5.79
#